data_AF-A0A2E9D4M5-F1
#
_entry.id   AF-A0A2E9D4M5-F1
#
_cell.length_a   1.000
_cell.length_b   1.000
_cell.length_c   1.000
_cell.angle_alpha   90.00
_cell.angle_beta   90.00
_cell.angle_gamma   90.00
#
_symmetry.space_group_name_H-M   'P 1'
#
loop_
_entity.id
_entity.type
_entity.pdbx_description
1 polymer ?
#
loop_
_entity_poly.entity_id
_entity_poly.type
_entity_poly.pdbx_seq_one_letter_code
_entity_poly.pdbx_strand_id
1 'polypeptide(L)'
;MPKWYRVTDIVVDNSHESGDLLLYAAVIHWNRVSDCFSLRLLEASIDPSYSAASEWKTRYETKPCLKLERLSNSTGGRLALRGNSSILLTVGDFGIRDSVLENDPDFPYGKVLELDRARWTHKVFTRGNRNPQGLLVDGGEIWATEHGPHGGDELNLLIEGLDYGWPRETYGTNYGKKTFKNNPLIGDHSQSQRPVYAWIPSIGISNLVKVRGDAFPAWNGDLMVSSLTGQRNGRSIFRVRVRQPPVG
;
A
#
# COMPACT_ATOMS: atom_id res chain seq x y z
N MET A 1 -19.45 12.78 17.18
CA MET A 1 -18.43 12.92 16.12
C MET A 1 -18.48 11.69 15.26
N PRO A 2 -18.48 11.79 13.94
CA PRO A 2 -18.58 10.60 13.12
C PRO A 2 -17.19 9.94 13.13
N LYS A 3 -17.18 8.63 13.39
CA LYS A 3 -16.04 7.79 13.84
C LYS A 3 -14.97 7.56 12.75
N TRP A 4 -14.71 8.53 11.88
CA TRP A 4 -14.13 8.28 10.55
C TRP A 4 -12.75 8.89 10.33
N TYR A 5 -12.10 9.40 11.38
CA TYR A 5 -10.67 9.66 11.32
C TYR A 5 -9.95 8.32 11.50
N ARG A 6 -9.37 7.80 10.42
CA ARG A 6 -8.54 6.60 10.45
C ARG A 6 -7.13 6.97 10.04
N VAL A 7 -6.19 6.79 10.95
CA VAL A 7 -4.77 6.74 10.60
C VAL A 7 -4.50 5.36 10.03
N THR A 8 -4.00 5.30 8.79
CA THR A 8 -3.67 4.04 8.11
C THR A 8 -2.24 3.62 8.37
N ASP A 9 -1.35 4.60 8.55
CA ASP A 9 0.05 4.37 8.87
C ASP A 9 0.72 5.61 9.45
N ILE A 10 1.81 5.39 10.20
CA ILE A 10 2.72 6.44 10.68
C ILE A 10 4.15 5.97 10.44
N VAL A 11 4.98 6.86 9.89
CA VAL A 11 6.42 6.66 9.74
C VAL A 11 7.15 7.77 10.46
N VAL A 12 8.20 7.39 11.20
CA VAL A 12 9.10 8.31 11.89
C VAL A 12 10.39 8.38 11.09
N ASP A 13 10.81 9.60 10.76
CA ASP A 13 12.10 9.88 10.15
C ASP A 13 12.99 10.61 11.18
N ASN A 14 14.12 10.00 11.51
CA ASN A 14 15.12 10.52 12.43
C ASN A 14 16.38 11.03 11.73
N SER A 15 16.37 11.15 10.40
CA SER A 15 17.52 11.62 9.61
C SER A 15 17.55 13.13 9.41
N HIS A 16 16.68 13.90 10.08
CA HIS A 16 16.54 15.33 9.84
C HIS A 16 17.63 16.15 10.54
N GLU A 17 18.21 17.13 9.83
CA GLU A 17 19.37 17.90 10.31
C GLU A 17 19.09 18.76 11.54
N SER A 18 17.83 19.15 11.78
CA SER A 18 17.47 19.96 12.97
C SER A 18 17.62 19.20 14.29
N GLY A 19 17.78 17.88 14.25
CA GLY A 19 17.73 17.01 15.42
C GLY A 19 16.32 16.60 15.83
N ASP A 20 15.27 17.27 15.31
CA ASP A 20 13.88 16.87 15.53
C ASP A 20 13.54 15.57 14.80
N LEU A 21 12.59 14.81 15.35
CA LEU A 21 11.99 13.68 14.65
C LEU A 21 10.87 14.18 13.74
N LEU A 22 10.91 13.82 12.46
CA LEU A 22 9.80 14.07 11.55
C LEU A 22 8.81 12.90 11.60
N LEU A 23 7.52 13.24 11.68
CA LEU A 23 6.41 12.30 11.68
C LEU A 23 5.63 12.45 10.39
N TYR A 24 5.41 11.34 9.70
CA TYR A 24 4.55 11.26 8.53
C TYR A 24 3.37 10.37 8.85
N ALA A 25 2.15 10.86 8.61
CA ALA A 25 0.93 10.09 8.87
C ALA A 25 0.05 10.03 7.61
N ALA A 26 -0.36 8.82 7.24
CA ALA A 26 -1.37 8.62 6.21
C ALA A 26 -2.74 8.51 6.89
N VAL A 27 -3.70 9.32 6.45
CA VAL A 27 -5.01 9.41 7.10
C VAL A 27 -6.15 9.48 6.10
N ILE A 28 -7.28 8.86 6.44
CA ILE A 28 -8.55 9.11 5.75
C ILE A 28 -9.15 10.39 6.34
N HIS A 29 -9.21 11.43 5.51
CA HIS A 29 -9.82 12.70 5.84
C HIS A 29 -11.24 12.78 5.28
N TRP A 30 -12.19 13.23 6.10
CA TRP A 30 -13.56 13.50 5.67
C TRP A 30 -13.81 15.00 5.61
N ASN A 31 -14.11 15.48 4.40
CA ASN A 31 -14.54 16.83 4.14
C ASN A 31 -16.07 16.91 4.33
N ARG A 32 -16.48 17.56 5.42
CA ARG A 32 -17.90 17.72 5.79
C ARG A 32 -18.68 18.63 4.85
N VAL A 33 -18.02 19.61 4.23
CA VAL A 33 -18.68 20.60 3.36
C VAL A 33 -19.05 19.96 2.03
N SER A 34 -18.12 19.20 1.45
CA SER A 34 -18.31 18.54 0.16
C SER A 34 -18.87 17.11 0.28
N ASP A 35 -19.10 16.66 1.51
CA ASP A 35 -19.52 15.31 1.91
C ASP A 35 -18.77 14.20 1.14
N CYS A 36 -17.46 14.20 1.30
CA CYS A 36 -16.55 13.30 0.59
C CYS A 36 -15.30 13.00 1.45
N PHE A 37 -14.58 11.94 1.13
CA PHE A 37 -13.34 11.57 1.79
C PHE A 37 -12.16 11.49 0.82
N SER A 38 -10.96 11.65 1.36
CA SER A 38 -9.68 11.57 0.65
C SER A 38 -8.63 10.89 1.53
N LEU A 39 -7.60 10.33 0.92
CA LEU A 39 -6.40 9.90 1.62
C LEU A 39 -5.42 11.08 1.64
N ARG A 40 -4.92 11.42 2.82
CA ARG A 40 -3.95 12.50 3.02
C ARG A 40 -2.64 11.97 3.57
N LEU A 41 -1.55 12.57 3.13
CA LEU A 41 -0.25 12.51 3.82
C LEU A 41 -0.10 13.78 4.65
N LEU A 42 0.11 13.60 5.95
CA LEU A 42 0.39 14.67 6.90
C LEU A 42 1.84 14.61 7.35
N GLU A 43 2.41 15.76 7.71
CA GLU A 43 3.72 15.89 8.32
C GLU A 43 3.64 16.71 9.61
N ALA A 44 4.37 16.30 10.64
CA ALA A 44 4.66 17.10 11.83
C ALA A 44 6.12 16.87 12.27
N SER A 45 6.67 17.74 13.11
CA SER A 45 7.91 17.48 13.84
C SER A 45 7.63 17.31 15.32
N ILE A 46 8.44 16.50 15.99
CA ILE A 46 8.43 16.33 17.44
C ILE A 46 9.86 16.44 17.95
N ASP A 47 10.03 17.22 19.01
CA ASP A 47 11.31 17.32 19.71
C ASP A 47 11.71 15.95 20.29
N PRO A 48 13.01 15.57 20.29
CA PRO A 48 13.45 14.25 20.75
C PRO A 48 13.17 13.94 22.23
N SER A 49 12.94 14.96 23.07
CA SER A 49 12.50 14.79 24.46
C SER A 49 10.99 14.62 24.60
N TYR A 50 10.25 14.68 23.49
CA TYR A 50 8.79 14.58 23.40
C TYR A 50 8.04 15.67 24.18
N SER A 51 8.70 16.79 24.47
CA SER A 51 8.12 17.90 25.24
C SER A 51 7.31 18.87 24.38
N ALA A 52 7.56 18.91 23.06
CA ALA A 52 6.86 19.77 22.12
C ALA A 52 6.71 19.10 20.75
N ALA A 53 5.61 19.40 20.05
CA ALA A 53 5.35 18.96 18.69
C ALA A 53 4.79 20.12 17.86
N SER A 54 5.07 20.11 16.55
CA SER A 54 4.47 21.06 15.62
C SER A 54 3.02 20.67 15.30
N GLU A 55 2.26 21.64 14.77
CA GLU A 55 0.99 21.35 14.11
C GLU A 55 1.19 20.45 12.88
N TRP A 56 0.18 19.61 12.59
CA TRP A 56 0.17 18.76 11.40
C TRP A 56 -0.09 19.56 10.13
N LYS A 57 0.79 19.43 9.15
CA LYS A 57 0.67 20.04 7.82
C LYS A 57 0.23 18.98 6.82
N THR A 58 -0.79 19.28 6.01
CA THR A 58 -1.15 18.40 4.87
C THR A 58 -0.11 18.60 3.77
N ARG A 59 0.56 17.51 3.39
CA ARG A 59 1.56 17.48 2.33
C ARG A 59 1.02 16.96 1.01
N TYR A 60 0.05 16.05 1.06
CA TYR A 60 -0.64 15.54 -0.11
C TYR A 60 -2.08 15.14 0.23
N GLU A 61 -2.95 15.21 -0.77
CA GLU A 61 -4.35 14.78 -0.71
C GLU A 61 -4.78 14.21 -2.05
N THR A 62 -5.38 13.01 -2.05
CA THR A 62 -5.88 12.39 -3.27
C THR A 62 -7.02 13.21 -3.89
N LYS A 63 -7.03 13.27 -5.22
CA LYS A 63 -8.11 13.88 -6.01
C LYS A 63 -8.58 12.91 -7.09
N PRO A 64 -9.88 12.88 -7.42
CA PRO A 64 -10.97 13.60 -6.77
C PRO A 64 -11.23 13.08 -5.35
N CYS A 65 -11.90 13.90 -4.54
CA CYS A 65 -12.44 13.49 -3.24
C CYS A 65 -13.64 12.55 -3.49
N LEU A 66 -13.66 11.37 -2.85
CA LEU A 66 -14.64 10.32 -3.11
C LEU A 66 -15.89 10.48 -2.25
N LYS A 67 -17.07 10.24 -2.82
CA LYS A 67 -18.34 10.27 -2.09
C LYS A 67 -18.46 9.08 -1.12
N LEU A 68 -19.20 9.26 -0.02
CA LEU A 68 -19.37 8.23 1.02
C LEU A 68 -19.97 6.91 0.49
N GLU A 69 -20.77 6.96 -0.57
CA GLU A 69 -21.29 5.79 -1.29
C GLU A 69 -20.19 4.89 -1.90
N ARG A 70 -18.99 5.45 -2.14
CA ARG A 70 -17.79 4.73 -2.59
C ARG A 70 -16.91 4.30 -1.42
N LEU A 71 -17.37 4.40 -0.17
CA LEU A 71 -16.57 3.99 0.97
C LEU A 71 -16.31 2.47 0.91
N SER A 72 -15.04 2.10 1.01
CA SER A 72 -14.58 0.73 0.93
C SER A 72 -13.44 0.50 1.91
N ASN A 73 -13.25 -0.75 2.32
CA ASN A 73 -12.11 -1.15 3.15
C ASN A 73 -10.80 -1.23 2.35
N SER A 74 -10.87 -1.08 1.02
CA SER A 74 -9.71 -1.06 0.11
C SER A 74 -9.02 0.31 0.09
N THR A 75 -8.51 0.77 1.23
CA THR A 75 -7.98 2.14 1.34
C THR A 75 -6.49 2.26 1.04
N GLY A 76 -5.73 1.16 1.20
CA GLY A 76 -4.27 1.23 1.31
C GLY A 76 -3.84 2.14 2.46
N GLY A 77 -2.83 2.98 2.19
CA GLY A 77 -2.37 4.03 3.10
C GLY A 77 -1.10 3.69 3.88
N ARG A 78 -0.36 2.66 3.48
CA ARG A 78 1.00 2.37 3.97
C ARG A 78 2.02 3.36 3.40
N LEU A 79 2.95 3.79 4.25
CA LEU A 79 4.05 4.69 3.93
C LEU A 79 5.39 3.95 3.98
N ALA A 80 6.34 4.37 3.16
CA ALA A 80 7.74 3.97 3.31
C ALA A 80 8.67 5.10 2.83
N LEU A 81 9.71 5.41 3.61
CA LEU A 81 10.75 6.34 3.17
C LEU A 81 11.60 5.70 2.08
N ARG A 82 11.88 6.44 1.02
CA ARG A 82 12.82 6.04 -0.03
C ARG A 82 14.00 7.00 0.00
N GLY A 83 14.97 6.66 0.85
CA GLY A 83 16.07 7.56 1.20
C GLY A 83 15.55 8.88 1.80
N ASN A 84 16.29 9.96 1.59
CA ASN A 84 15.96 11.28 2.13
C ASN A 84 15.09 12.13 1.19
N SER A 85 14.89 11.68 -0.05
CA SER A 85 14.28 12.49 -1.12
C SER A 85 12.78 12.28 -1.27
N SER A 86 12.28 11.07 -1.04
CA SER A 86 10.89 10.73 -1.34
C SER A 86 10.24 9.79 -0.33
N ILE A 87 8.91 9.79 -0.36
CA ILE A 87 8.05 8.90 0.42
C ILE A 87 7.16 8.15 -0.56
N LEU A 88 7.09 6.83 -0.42
CA LEU A 88 6.12 6.02 -1.12
C LEU A 88 4.82 5.96 -0.31
N LEU A 89 3.68 6.11 -0.98
CA LEU A 89 2.34 6.00 -0.42
C LEU A 89 1.52 5.01 -1.23
N THR A 90 1.00 3.98 -0.59
CA THR A 90 0.03 3.09 -1.22
C THR A 90 -1.37 3.70 -1.17
N VAL A 91 -2.10 3.63 -2.28
CA VAL A 91 -3.48 4.11 -2.39
C VAL A 91 -4.34 2.99 -2.93
N GLY A 92 -5.29 2.51 -2.13
CA GLY A 92 -6.21 1.46 -2.58
C GLY A 92 -7.20 1.96 -3.64
N ASP A 93 -7.97 1.03 -4.21
CA ASP A 93 -8.97 1.31 -5.24
C ASP A 93 -10.25 1.95 -4.69
N PHE A 94 -10.46 1.92 -3.37
CA PHE A 94 -11.70 2.32 -2.71
C PHE A 94 -12.96 1.68 -3.33
N GLY A 95 -12.85 0.45 -3.82
CA GLY A 95 -13.95 -0.28 -4.47
C GLY A 95 -14.30 0.23 -5.87
N ILE A 96 -13.56 1.20 -6.42
CA ILE A 96 -13.64 1.59 -7.83
C ILE A 96 -13.10 0.42 -8.65
N ARG A 97 -13.82 0.03 -9.71
CA ARG A 97 -13.47 -1.11 -10.58
C ARG A 97 -13.84 -0.87 -12.04
N ASP A 98 -14.02 0.40 -12.38
CA ASP A 98 -14.31 0.85 -13.74
C ASP A 98 -13.00 1.27 -14.43
N SER A 99 -13.11 1.61 -15.71
CA SER A 99 -11.95 1.86 -16.57
C SER A 99 -11.14 3.10 -16.19
N VAL A 100 -11.63 3.94 -15.27
CA VAL A 100 -10.88 5.14 -14.83
C VAL A 100 -9.57 4.77 -14.15
N LEU A 101 -9.52 3.62 -13.46
CA LEU A 101 -8.29 3.15 -12.80
C LEU A 101 -7.16 2.86 -13.80
N GLU A 102 -7.52 2.62 -15.07
CA GLU A 102 -6.61 2.17 -16.12
C GLU A 102 -6.30 3.30 -17.10
N ASN A 103 -7.31 4.09 -17.46
CA ASN A 103 -7.24 5.05 -18.55
C ASN A 103 -6.72 6.43 -18.12
N ASP A 104 -6.79 6.75 -16.83
CA ASP A 104 -6.30 8.02 -16.30
C ASP A 104 -5.00 7.78 -15.52
N PRO A 105 -3.83 8.15 -16.10
CA PRO A 105 -2.54 7.94 -15.45
C PRO A 105 -2.35 8.82 -14.20
N ASP A 106 -3.11 9.91 -14.07
CA ASP A 106 -3.03 10.81 -12.92
C ASP A 106 -4.06 10.44 -11.83
N PHE A 107 -4.94 9.46 -12.08
CA PHE A 107 -5.90 9.00 -11.10
C PHE A 107 -5.20 8.21 -9.98
N PRO A 108 -5.20 8.72 -8.73
CA PRO A 108 -4.28 8.23 -7.69
C PRO A 108 -4.73 6.91 -7.07
N TYR A 109 -5.96 6.46 -7.33
CA TYR A 109 -6.53 5.28 -6.71
C TYR A 109 -6.07 4.00 -7.39
N GLY A 110 -5.85 2.95 -6.58
CA GLY A 110 -5.29 1.68 -7.03
C GLY A 110 -3.87 1.80 -7.57
N LYS A 111 -3.02 2.56 -6.86
CA LYS A 111 -1.65 2.91 -7.24
C LYS A 111 -0.71 2.85 -6.04
N VAL A 112 0.60 2.80 -6.33
CA VAL A 112 1.63 3.29 -5.41
C VAL A 112 2.14 4.61 -5.94
N LEU A 113 2.14 5.64 -5.11
CA LEU A 113 2.62 6.98 -5.44
C LEU A 113 3.99 7.20 -4.83
N GLU A 114 4.85 7.92 -5.54
CA GLU A 114 6.09 8.47 -4.99
C GLU A 114 5.96 9.98 -4.86
N LEU A 115 6.17 10.49 -3.64
CA LEU A 115 6.08 11.91 -3.31
C LEU A 115 7.47 12.48 -3.04
N ASP A 116 7.82 13.55 -3.75
CA ASP A 116 9.04 14.32 -3.52
C ASP A 116 8.89 15.14 -2.22
N ARG A 117 9.81 14.98 -1.27
CA ARG A 117 9.72 15.61 0.06
C ARG A 117 10.06 17.10 0.06
N ALA A 118 10.75 17.59 -0.95
CA ALA A 118 11.13 18.99 -1.04
C ALA A 118 10.00 19.85 -1.64
N ARG A 119 9.35 19.35 -2.70
CA ARG A 119 8.33 20.05 -3.46
C ARG A 119 6.91 19.58 -3.18
N TRP A 120 6.75 18.41 -2.58
CA TRP A 120 5.46 17.74 -2.35
C TRP A 120 4.65 17.51 -3.64
N THR A 121 5.36 17.39 -4.77
CA THR A 121 4.81 16.85 -6.01
C THR A 121 4.82 15.33 -5.94
N HIS A 122 3.96 14.68 -6.71
CA HIS A 122 3.88 13.22 -6.77
C HIS A 122 3.98 12.71 -8.21
N LYS A 123 4.38 11.45 -8.34
CA LYS A 123 4.22 10.66 -9.57
C LYS A 123 3.65 9.29 -9.23
N VAL A 124 3.03 8.63 -10.20
CA VAL A 124 2.65 7.23 -10.08
C VAL A 124 3.91 6.37 -10.20
N PHE A 125 4.22 5.64 -9.13
CA PHE A 125 5.34 4.70 -9.09
C PHE A 125 4.95 3.36 -9.73
N THR A 126 3.82 2.79 -9.33
CA THR A 126 3.20 1.61 -9.97
C THR A 126 1.69 1.75 -10.06
N ARG A 127 1.08 0.97 -10.94
CA ARG A 127 -0.38 0.90 -11.09
C ARG A 127 -0.89 -0.53 -11.03
N GLY A 128 -2.22 -0.68 -11.06
CA GLY A 128 -2.84 -1.99 -11.11
C GLY A 128 -2.97 -2.64 -9.73
N ASN A 129 -3.18 -1.83 -8.69
CA ASN A 129 -3.30 -2.29 -7.30
C ASN A 129 -4.75 -2.19 -6.82
N ARG A 130 -5.19 -3.15 -6.01
CA ARG A 130 -6.48 -3.18 -5.33
C ARG A 130 -6.41 -2.53 -3.96
N ASN A 131 -5.63 -3.11 -3.05
CA ASN A 131 -5.56 -2.66 -1.66
C ASN A 131 -4.23 -3.05 -0.99
N PRO A 132 -3.13 -2.36 -1.32
CA PRO A 132 -1.83 -2.66 -0.73
C PRO A 132 -1.83 -2.37 0.78
N GLN A 133 -1.41 -3.33 1.61
CA GLN A 133 -1.43 -3.23 3.08
C GLN A 133 -0.04 -3.12 3.72
N GLY A 134 0.99 -3.61 3.03
CA GLY A 134 2.38 -3.57 3.43
C GLY A 134 3.24 -2.95 2.33
N LEU A 135 4.30 -2.28 2.75
CA LEU A 135 5.26 -1.63 1.87
C LEU A 135 6.60 -1.59 2.60
N LEU A 136 7.65 -2.03 1.92
CA LEU A 136 8.99 -2.11 2.45
C LEU A 136 9.98 -1.65 1.39
N VAL A 137 10.82 -0.68 1.74
CA VAL A 137 11.98 -0.27 0.94
C VAL A 137 13.24 -0.86 1.58
N ASP A 138 14.02 -1.63 0.83
CA ASP A 138 15.27 -2.21 1.31
C ASP A 138 16.29 -2.36 0.17
N GLY A 139 17.44 -1.67 0.28
CA GLY A 139 18.54 -1.83 -0.69
C GLY A 139 18.18 -1.51 -2.14
N GLY A 140 17.14 -0.70 -2.37
CA GLY A 140 16.60 -0.40 -3.71
C GLY A 140 15.44 -1.30 -4.13
N GLU A 141 15.22 -2.43 -3.46
CA GLU A 141 14.03 -3.26 -3.63
C GLU A 141 12.84 -2.60 -2.94
N ILE A 142 11.68 -2.64 -3.58
CA ILE A 142 10.43 -2.16 -3.01
C ILE A 142 9.46 -3.33 -2.99
N TRP A 143 9.16 -3.86 -1.81
CA TRP A 143 8.23 -4.97 -1.65
C TRP A 143 6.89 -4.45 -1.17
N ALA A 144 5.80 -4.99 -1.71
CA ALA A 144 4.44 -4.67 -1.29
C ALA A 144 3.62 -5.93 -1.07
N THR A 145 2.69 -5.86 -0.13
CA THR A 145 1.65 -6.89 0.05
C THR A 145 0.29 -6.29 -0.24
N GLU A 146 -0.62 -7.08 -0.79
CA GLU A 146 -1.91 -6.59 -1.23
C GLU A 146 -3.05 -7.57 -0.97
N HIS A 147 -4.19 -7.07 -0.48
CA HIS A 147 -5.41 -7.86 -0.39
C HIS A 147 -6.04 -8.09 -1.76
N GLY A 148 -6.23 -9.36 -2.12
CA GLY A 148 -7.06 -9.76 -3.25
C GLY A 148 -8.57 -9.65 -2.95
N PRO A 149 -9.44 -10.01 -3.92
CA PRO A 149 -10.87 -10.12 -3.68
C PRO A 149 -11.17 -11.37 -2.83
N HIS A 150 -11.88 -12.38 -3.35
CA HIS A 150 -12.04 -13.66 -2.64
C HIS A 150 -10.88 -14.60 -3.01
N GLY A 151 -9.83 -14.63 -2.18
CA GLY A 151 -8.55 -15.20 -2.57
C GLY A 151 -7.69 -14.20 -3.33
N GLY A 152 -6.45 -14.60 -3.66
CA GLY A 152 -5.54 -13.80 -4.46
C GLY A 152 -4.91 -12.65 -3.69
N ASP A 153 -4.62 -12.83 -2.40
CA ASP A 153 -3.70 -11.92 -1.71
C ASP A 153 -2.31 -12.06 -2.32
N GLU A 154 -1.56 -10.98 -2.46
CA GLU A 154 -0.33 -10.96 -3.26
C GLU A 154 0.87 -10.42 -2.48
N LEU A 155 2.04 -10.98 -2.79
CA LEU A 155 3.35 -10.39 -2.51
C LEU A 155 3.95 -9.94 -3.83
N ASN A 156 4.24 -8.65 -3.93
CA ASN A 156 4.73 -7.99 -5.12
C ASN A 156 6.14 -7.42 -4.88
N LEU A 157 7.03 -7.56 -5.87
CA LEU A 157 8.25 -6.77 -5.98
C LEU A 157 7.95 -5.63 -6.95
N LEU A 158 7.87 -4.41 -6.42
CA LEU A 158 7.48 -3.23 -7.17
C LEU A 158 8.63 -2.68 -8.02
N ILE A 159 8.41 -2.70 -9.32
CA ILE A 159 9.27 -2.07 -10.34
C ILE A 159 8.54 -0.84 -10.89
N GLU A 160 9.25 0.29 -10.92
CA GLU A 160 8.71 1.58 -11.38
C GLU A 160 8.11 1.49 -12.79
N GLY A 161 6.94 2.09 -12.98
CA GLY A 161 6.22 2.15 -14.26
C GLY A 161 5.41 0.90 -14.61
N LEU A 162 5.56 -0.20 -13.86
CA LEU A 162 4.83 -1.43 -14.14
C LEU A 162 3.38 -1.40 -13.64
N ASP A 163 2.57 -2.23 -14.29
CA ASP A 163 1.15 -2.46 -14.03
C ASP A 163 0.98 -3.85 -13.43
N TYR A 164 0.33 -3.97 -12.27
CA TYR A 164 0.07 -5.23 -11.53
C TYR A 164 -1.34 -5.78 -11.78
N GLY A 165 -2.05 -5.25 -12.78
CA GLY A 165 -3.18 -5.91 -13.41
C GLY A 165 -4.54 -5.57 -12.84
N TRP A 166 -4.69 -5.17 -11.57
CA TRP A 166 -6.01 -4.87 -11.01
C TRP A 166 -6.66 -3.64 -11.67
N PRO A 167 -7.97 -3.68 -12.02
CA PRO A 167 -8.93 -4.77 -11.79
C PRO A 167 -9.10 -5.73 -12.98
N ARG A 168 -8.25 -5.68 -14.01
CA ARG A 168 -8.34 -6.56 -15.18
C ARG A 168 -7.95 -8.00 -14.85
N GLU A 169 -6.81 -8.17 -14.20
CA GLU A 169 -6.20 -9.46 -13.90
C GLU A 169 -6.11 -9.64 -12.38
N THR A 170 -6.42 -10.85 -11.92
CA THR A 170 -6.37 -11.21 -10.50
C THR A 170 -6.39 -12.73 -10.34
N TYR A 171 -5.68 -13.22 -9.33
CA TYR A 171 -5.74 -14.62 -8.92
C TYR A 171 -6.95 -14.96 -8.04
N GLY A 172 -7.68 -13.95 -7.56
CA GLY A 172 -8.88 -14.13 -6.76
C GLY A 172 -10.16 -14.23 -7.58
N THR A 173 -11.28 -14.51 -6.92
CA THR A 173 -12.61 -14.54 -7.55
C THR A 173 -13.55 -13.48 -6.97
N ASN A 174 -14.72 -13.31 -7.58
CA ASN A 174 -15.81 -12.62 -6.89
C ASN A 174 -16.29 -13.48 -5.72
N TYR A 175 -16.60 -12.85 -4.58
CA TYR A 175 -17.17 -13.54 -3.43
C TYR A 175 -18.41 -14.36 -3.83
N GLY A 176 -18.40 -15.65 -3.47
CA GLY A 176 -19.47 -16.59 -3.81
C GLY A 176 -19.50 -17.05 -5.28
N LYS A 177 -18.51 -16.67 -6.11
CA LYS A 177 -18.39 -17.08 -7.51
C LYS A 177 -17.05 -17.79 -7.77
N LYS A 178 -17.02 -18.57 -8.85
CA LYS A 178 -15.82 -19.30 -9.31
C LYS A 178 -14.86 -18.44 -10.14
N THR A 179 -15.29 -17.28 -10.62
CA THR A 179 -14.50 -16.38 -11.47
C THR A 179 -14.60 -14.93 -11.01
N PHE A 180 -13.71 -14.07 -11.49
CA PHE A 180 -13.81 -12.63 -11.33
C PHE A 180 -14.49 -12.01 -12.56
N LYS A 181 -15.19 -10.88 -12.40
CA LYS A 181 -16.03 -10.30 -13.48
C LYS A 181 -15.17 -9.87 -14.67
N ASN A 182 -14.04 -9.24 -14.37
CA ASN A 182 -13.11 -8.70 -15.37
C ASN A 182 -12.03 -9.71 -15.75
N ASN A 183 -11.89 -10.81 -14.99
CA ASN A 183 -10.97 -11.91 -15.26
C ASN A 183 -11.73 -13.25 -15.38
N PRO A 184 -12.34 -13.54 -16.55
CA PRO A 184 -13.12 -14.76 -16.74
C PRO A 184 -12.26 -16.02 -16.77
N LEU A 185 -10.98 -15.89 -17.15
CA LEU A 185 -9.99 -16.96 -17.13
C LEU A 185 -9.27 -16.95 -15.78
N ILE A 186 -9.59 -17.92 -14.92
CA ILE A 186 -9.04 -17.97 -13.56
C ILE A 186 -7.51 -18.02 -13.60
N GLY A 187 -6.86 -17.09 -12.91
CA GLY A 187 -5.40 -17.02 -12.82
C GLY A 187 -4.71 -16.44 -14.05
N ASP A 188 -5.47 -15.88 -15.02
CA ASP A 188 -4.87 -15.10 -16.09
C ASP A 188 -4.23 -13.82 -15.53
N HIS A 189 -3.01 -13.60 -16.00
CA HIS A 189 -2.07 -12.56 -15.59
C HIS A 189 -0.99 -12.48 -16.68
N SER A 190 -1.44 -12.33 -17.92
CA SER A 190 -0.64 -12.36 -19.14
C SER A 190 -0.34 -10.96 -19.68
N GLN A 191 -1.08 -9.95 -19.25
CA GLN A 191 -0.97 -8.56 -19.70
C GLN A 191 -0.37 -7.61 -18.65
N SER A 192 -0.04 -8.12 -17.47
CA SER A 192 0.49 -7.35 -16.34
C SER A 192 1.58 -8.09 -15.59
N GLN A 193 2.29 -7.37 -14.74
CA GLN A 193 3.37 -7.87 -13.91
C GLN A 193 2.82 -8.82 -12.85
N ARG A 194 3.26 -10.09 -12.91
CA ARG A 194 2.85 -11.10 -11.93
C ARG A 194 3.40 -10.81 -10.54
N PRO A 195 2.63 -11.13 -9.49
CA PRO A 195 3.14 -11.16 -8.14
C PRO A 195 4.21 -12.23 -8.00
N VAL A 196 5.11 -12.03 -7.05
CA VAL A 196 6.10 -13.04 -6.64
C VAL A 196 5.39 -14.25 -6.05
N TYR A 197 4.29 -14.02 -5.34
CA TYR A 197 3.45 -15.09 -4.81
C TYR A 197 2.02 -14.61 -4.61
N ALA A 198 1.05 -15.51 -4.84
CA ALA A 198 -0.36 -15.27 -4.56
C ALA A 198 -0.92 -16.35 -3.61
N TRP A 199 -1.61 -15.92 -2.54
CA TRP A 199 -2.31 -16.81 -1.60
C TRP A 199 -3.75 -17.05 -2.03
N ILE A 200 -4.06 -18.31 -2.29
CA ILE A 200 -5.42 -18.79 -2.61
C ILE A 200 -5.70 -19.99 -1.69
N PRO A 201 -6.56 -19.84 -0.66
CA PRO A 201 -7.36 -18.66 -0.33
C PRO A 201 -6.54 -17.53 0.33
N SER A 202 -7.16 -16.34 0.43
CA SER A 202 -6.57 -15.16 1.07
C SER A 202 -6.26 -15.42 2.53
N ILE A 203 -5.09 -14.92 2.96
CA ILE A 203 -4.63 -14.96 4.35
C ILE A 203 -5.01 -13.68 5.11
N GLY A 204 -5.57 -12.67 4.43
CA GLY A 204 -5.76 -11.34 4.97
C GLY A 204 -4.41 -10.65 5.11
N ILE A 205 -3.59 -10.68 4.05
CA ILE A 205 -2.19 -10.26 4.10
C ILE A 205 -2.04 -8.81 4.57
N SER A 206 -1.15 -8.57 5.54
CA SER A 206 -0.86 -7.24 6.07
C SER A 206 0.61 -6.89 5.90
N ASN A 207 1.19 -6.16 6.85
CA ASN A 207 2.53 -5.62 6.73
C ASN A 207 3.60 -6.71 6.53
N LEU A 208 4.72 -6.30 5.93
CA LEU A 208 5.91 -7.11 5.76
C LEU A 208 7.15 -6.39 6.28
N VAL A 209 8.13 -7.16 6.75
CA VAL A 209 9.46 -6.68 7.13
C VAL A 209 10.52 -7.66 6.62
N LYS A 210 11.74 -7.20 6.41
CA LYS A 210 12.89 -8.09 6.11
C LYS A 210 13.62 -8.45 7.40
N VAL A 211 13.92 -9.73 7.58
CA VAL A 211 14.72 -10.22 8.69
C VAL A 211 16.15 -9.73 8.54
N ARG A 212 16.67 -9.09 9.59
CA ARG A 212 18.06 -8.62 9.70
C ARG A 212 18.67 -9.06 11.03
N GLY A 213 19.99 -9.20 11.04
CA GLY A 213 20.79 -9.46 12.24
C GLY A 213 21.03 -10.95 12.56
N ASP A 214 21.75 -11.18 13.64
CA ASP A 214 22.39 -12.48 13.91
C ASP A 214 21.55 -13.42 14.78
N ALA A 215 20.38 -12.97 15.27
CA ALA A 215 19.51 -13.82 16.08
C ALA A 215 18.96 -15.02 15.30
N PHE A 216 18.72 -14.86 13.99
CA PHE A 216 18.28 -15.92 13.09
C PHE A 216 19.10 -15.90 11.79
N PRO A 217 20.38 -16.32 11.81
CA PRO A 217 21.27 -16.19 10.65
C PRO A 217 20.74 -16.92 9.42
N ALA A 218 20.11 -18.08 9.64
CA ALA A 218 19.50 -18.87 8.58
C ALA A 218 18.29 -18.20 7.92
N TRP A 219 17.77 -17.10 8.46
CA TRP A 219 16.60 -16.35 7.96
C TRP A 219 16.99 -14.96 7.45
N ASN A 220 18.27 -14.57 7.54
CA ASN A 220 18.73 -13.26 7.11
C ASN A 220 18.35 -13.01 5.63
N GLY A 221 17.74 -11.86 5.37
CA GLY A 221 17.22 -11.49 4.05
C GLY A 221 15.83 -12.04 3.69
N ASP A 222 15.25 -12.93 4.49
CA ASP A 222 13.88 -13.41 4.28
C ASP A 222 12.86 -12.32 4.65
N LEU A 223 11.68 -12.40 4.06
CA LEU A 223 10.55 -11.54 4.42
C LEU A 223 9.69 -12.22 5.48
N MET A 224 9.32 -11.48 6.52
CA MET A 224 8.24 -11.86 7.44
C MET A 224 6.99 -11.10 7.03
N VAL A 225 5.94 -11.85 6.70
CA VAL A 225 4.67 -11.33 6.21
C VAL A 225 3.60 -11.64 7.25
N SER A 226 2.94 -10.61 7.75
CA SER A 226 1.87 -10.74 8.73
C SER A 226 0.52 -10.99 8.05
N SER A 227 -0.41 -11.61 8.78
CA SER A 227 -1.77 -11.85 8.29
C SER A 227 -2.85 -11.51 9.33
N LEU A 228 -3.97 -10.98 8.85
CA LEU A 228 -5.17 -10.62 9.59
C LEU A 228 -6.15 -11.81 9.59
N THR A 229 -7.45 -11.55 9.44
CA THR A 229 -8.47 -12.60 9.36
C THR A 229 -8.59 -13.12 7.92
N GLY A 230 -7.74 -14.09 7.57
CA GLY A 230 -7.84 -14.88 6.34
C GLY A 230 -8.77 -16.09 6.45
N GLN A 231 -9.21 -16.64 5.32
CA GLN A 231 -10.11 -17.81 5.29
C GLN A 231 -9.41 -19.10 5.78
N ARG A 232 -8.10 -19.22 5.51
CA ARG A 232 -7.25 -20.29 6.01
C ARG A 232 -5.91 -19.68 6.42
N ASN A 233 -5.42 -20.03 7.62
CA ASN A 233 -4.14 -19.55 8.16
C ASN A 233 -4.05 -18.01 8.34
N GLY A 234 -5.20 -17.34 8.54
CA GLY A 234 -5.20 -15.99 9.11
C GLY A 234 -4.56 -15.95 10.49
N ARG A 235 -4.18 -14.76 10.97
CA ARG A 235 -3.57 -14.53 12.28
C ARG A 235 -2.27 -15.29 12.47
N SER A 236 -1.48 -15.36 11.40
CA SER A 236 -0.19 -16.05 11.34
C SER A 236 0.90 -15.09 10.86
N ILE A 237 2.15 -15.48 11.05
CA ILE A 237 3.32 -14.82 10.45
C ILE A 237 3.95 -15.83 9.48
N PHE A 238 4.05 -15.44 8.22
CA PHE A 238 4.65 -16.24 7.16
C PHE A 238 6.10 -15.80 6.97
N ARG A 239 7.01 -16.78 6.90
CA ARG A 239 8.38 -16.55 6.47
C ARG A 239 8.48 -16.86 4.98
N VAL A 240 8.91 -15.90 4.19
CA VAL A 240 9.06 -16.02 2.73
C VAL A 240 10.51 -15.83 2.35
N ARG A 241 11.10 -16.85 1.71
CA ARG A 241 12.44 -16.79 1.12
C ARG A 241 12.31 -16.72 -0.40
N VAL A 242 12.68 -15.58 -0.97
CA VAL A 242 12.75 -15.39 -2.42
C VAL A 242 14.17 -15.72 -2.88
N ARG A 243 14.33 -16.79 -3.65
CA ARG A 243 15.66 -17.25 -4.12
C ARG A 243 16.11 -16.57 -5.42
N GLN A 244 15.16 -16.14 -6.24
CA GLN A 244 15.36 -15.34 -7.44
C GLN A 244 14.14 -14.42 -7.56
N PRO A 245 14.29 -13.09 -7.47
CA PRO A 245 13.17 -12.21 -7.82
C PRO A 245 12.84 -12.42 -9.31
N PRO A 246 11.56 -12.36 -9.72
CA PRO A 246 11.21 -12.43 -11.13
C PRO A 246 11.97 -11.32 -11.86
N VAL A 247 12.80 -11.72 -12.82
CA VAL A 247 13.53 -10.80 -13.68
C VAL A 247 12.48 -10.06 -14.51
N GLY A 248 12.53 -8.73 -14.47
CA GLY A 248 11.68 -7.86 -15.30
C GLY A 248 11.93 -8.01 -16.79
#